data_AF-A0A173MUY0-F1
#
_entry.id   AF-A0A173MUY0-F1
#
_cell.length_a   1.000
_cell.length_b   1.000
_cell.length_c   1.000
_cell.angle_alpha   90.00
_cell.angle_beta   90.00
_cell.angle_gamma   90.00
#
_symmetry.space_group_name_H-M   'P 1'
#
loop_
_entity.id
_entity.type
_entity.pdbx_description
1 polymer ?
#
loop_
_entity_poly.entity_id
_entity_poly.type
_entity_poly.pdbx_seq_one_letter_code
_entity_poly.pdbx_strand_id
1 'polypeptide(L)'
;MFDLKSLVTKAVEDKTLNVNEYIFMPERVDMMVKDGRLSCVLNTNGKVDFIYHKNGITEVRSGLRKSPFTSFRNELHYGVYDDVVDEVIEAVEKIIGSQSKYFNFAADAE
;
A
#
# COMPACT_ATOMS: atom_id res chain seq x y z
N MET A 1 -44.55 18.09 21.66
CA MET A 1 -44.06 16.91 22.40
C MET A 1 -42.67 16.61 21.87
N PHE A 2 -41.62 17.04 22.57
CA PHE A 2 -40.23 16.84 22.14
C PHE A 2 -39.87 15.37 22.37
N ASP A 3 -39.61 14.65 21.28
CA ASP A 3 -39.36 13.23 21.32
C ASP A 3 -37.89 12.96 21.69
N LEU A 4 -37.64 12.86 23.00
CA LEU A 4 -36.34 12.49 23.57
C LEU A 4 -35.78 11.17 23.01
N LYS A 5 -36.62 10.27 22.48
CA LYS A 5 -36.13 9.04 21.85
C LYS A 5 -35.42 9.33 20.53
N SER A 6 -35.90 10.28 19.73
CA SER A 6 -35.27 10.66 18.46
C SER A 6 -33.87 11.27 18.62
N LEU A 7 -33.63 12.01 19.71
CA LEU A 7 -32.33 12.58 20.06
C LEU A 7 -31.34 11.49 20.51
N VAL A 8 -31.82 10.47 21.22
CA VAL A 8 -30.99 9.33 21.64
C VAL A 8 -30.66 8.44 20.44
N THR A 9 -31.59 8.20 19.51
CA THR A 9 -31.29 7.40 18.31
C THR A 9 -30.26 8.09 17.42
N LYS A 10 -30.35 9.42 17.25
CA LYS A 10 -29.32 10.20 16.52
C LYS A 10 -27.96 10.21 17.22
N ALA A 11 -27.93 10.20 18.56
CA ALA A 11 -26.68 10.15 19.34
C ALA A 11 -26.04 8.76 19.40
N VAL A 12 -26.81 7.69 19.09
CA VAL A 12 -26.30 6.31 19.08
C VAL A 12 -25.83 5.88 17.69
N GLU A 13 -26.39 6.44 16.61
CA GLU A 13 -25.88 6.22 15.24
C GLU A 13 -24.56 6.95 14.96
N ASP A 14 -24.21 7.98 15.73
CA ASP A 14 -22.93 8.71 15.61
C ASP A 14 -21.74 8.00 16.30
N LYS A 15 -21.90 6.72 16.62
CA LYS A 15 -20.81 5.80 16.99
C LYS A 15 -20.51 4.81 15.86
N THR A 16 -20.74 5.19 14.62
CA THR A 16 -19.95 4.65 13.50
C THR A 16 -18.49 5.02 13.77
N LEU A 17 -17.80 4.11 14.46
CA LEU A 17 -16.36 4.11 14.69
C LEU A 17 -15.66 4.64 13.44
N ASN A 18 -15.25 5.90 13.50
CA ASN A 18 -14.54 6.54 12.42
C ASN A 18 -13.19 5.83 12.38
N VAL A 19 -13.00 4.92 11.42
CA VAL A 19 -11.75 4.16 11.23
C VAL A 19 -10.54 5.10 11.11
N ASN A 20 -10.80 6.38 10.81
CA ASN A 20 -9.86 7.51 10.83
C ASN A 20 -9.29 7.89 12.22
N GLU A 21 -9.81 7.38 13.33
CA GLU A 21 -9.31 7.68 14.68
C GLU A 21 -8.26 6.68 15.19
N TYR A 22 -7.97 5.61 14.44
CA TYR A 22 -6.91 4.67 14.82
C TYR A 22 -5.54 5.22 14.39
N ILE A 23 -4.73 5.60 15.38
CA ILE A 23 -3.29 5.80 15.20
C ILE A 23 -2.66 4.41 15.15
N PHE A 24 -2.13 4.03 14.00
CA PHE A 24 -1.47 2.76 13.82
C PHE A 24 -0.02 2.83 14.28
N MET A 25 0.51 1.75 14.84
CA MET A 25 1.96 1.65 15.04
C MET A 25 2.63 1.45 13.68
N PRO A 26 3.60 2.29 13.31
CA PRO A 26 4.25 2.17 12.01
C PRO A 26 5.05 0.87 11.96
N GLU A 27 4.95 0.17 10.85
CA GLU A 27 5.64 -1.10 10.63
C GLU A 27 6.22 -1.13 9.22
N ARG A 28 7.40 -1.74 9.06
CA ARG A 28 8.04 -1.95 7.76
C ARG A 28 8.44 -3.40 7.60
N VAL A 29 8.13 -3.97 6.45
CA VAL A 29 8.55 -5.31 6.03
C VAL A 29 9.26 -5.19 4.69
N ASP A 30 10.50 -5.66 4.64
CA ASP A 30 11.31 -5.69 3.41
C ASP A 30 11.55 -7.13 2.97
N MET A 31 11.49 -7.39 1.66
CA MET A 31 11.79 -8.69 1.07
C MET A 31 12.33 -8.59 -0.36
N MET A 32 12.97 -9.66 -0.82
CA MET A 32 13.41 -9.81 -2.20
C MET A 32 12.34 -10.53 -3.02
N VAL A 33 11.93 -9.96 -4.15
CA VAL A 33 10.94 -10.52 -5.08
C VAL A 33 11.41 -10.25 -6.50
N LYS A 34 11.48 -11.29 -7.35
CA LYS A 34 11.86 -11.19 -8.78
C LYS A 34 13.14 -10.36 -9.02
N ASP A 35 14.17 -10.58 -8.20
CA ASP A 35 15.45 -9.85 -8.18
C ASP A 35 15.36 -8.34 -7.86
N GLY A 36 14.19 -7.86 -7.45
CA GLY A 36 13.97 -6.53 -6.90
C GLY A 36 13.74 -6.53 -5.39
N ARG A 37 13.86 -5.36 -4.76
CA ARG A 37 13.54 -5.15 -3.35
C ARG A 37 12.13 -4.58 -3.22
N LEU A 38 11.24 -5.33 -2.56
CA LEU A 38 9.92 -4.88 -2.17
C LEU A 38 9.95 -4.43 -0.70
N SER A 39 9.43 -3.23 -0.43
CA SER A 39 9.24 -2.71 0.92
C SER A 39 7.77 -2.36 1.12
N CYS A 40 7.15 -2.94 2.15
CA CYS A 40 5.77 -2.69 2.56
C CYS A 40 5.78 -1.88 3.86
N VAL A 41 5.19 -0.69 3.87
CA VAL A 41 5.26 0.25 5.00
C VAL A 41 3.85 0.61 5.46
N LEU A 42 3.49 0.24 6.69
CA LEU A 42 2.32 0.75 7.39
C LEU A 42 2.68 2.07 8.07
N ASN A 43 1.96 3.13 7.72
CA ASN A 43 2.09 4.46 8.29
C ASN A 43 1.16 4.65 9.50
N THR A 44 1.48 5.65 10.34
CA THR A 44 0.69 5.99 11.53
C THR A 44 -0.75 6.43 11.22
N ASN A 45 -0.98 6.95 10.01
CA ASN A 45 -2.28 7.38 9.51
C ASN A 45 -3.10 6.25 8.86
N GLY A 46 -2.64 5.00 8.95
CA GLY A 46 -3.35 3.84 8.39
C GLY A 46 -3.18 3.66 6.89
N LYS A 47 -2.32 4.44 6.23
CA LYS A 47 -1.90 4.17 4.86
C LYS A 47 -0.85 3.07 4.81
N VAL A 48 -0.90 2.25 3.78
CA VAL A 48 0.11 1.25 3.47
C VAL A 48 0.77 1.60 2.14
N ASP A 49 2.09 1.77 2.16
CA ASP A 49 2.89 2.03 0.98
C ASP A 49 3.63 0.76 0.53
N PHE A 50 3.56 0.47 -0.77
CA PHE A 50 4.27 -0.60 -1.46
C PHE A 50 5.30 0.04 -2.37
N ILE A 51 6.57 -0.21 -2.07
CA ILE A 51 7.71 0.39 -2.76
C ILE A 51 8.51 -0.76 -3.38
N TYR A 52 8.58 -0.81 -4.70
CA TYR A 52 9.37 -1.80 -5.41
C TYR A 52 10.53 -1.13 -6.13
N HIS A 53 11.74 -1.64 -5.91
CA HIS A 53 12.96 -1.13 -6.52
C HIS A 53 13.70 -2.25 -7.26
N LYS A 54 13.98 -2.02 -8.54
CA LYS A 54 14.77 -2.94 -9.38
C LYS A 54 15.48 -2.17 -10.49
N ASN A 55 16.75 -2.51 -10.75
CA ASN A 55 17.57 -1.91 -11.81
C ASN A 55 17.57 -0.37 -11.83
N GLY A 56 17.60 0.27 -10.66
CA GLY A 56 17.60 1.72 -10.53
C GLY A 56 16.22 2.39 -10.70
N ILE A 57 15.16 1.62 -10.98
CA ILE A 57 13.79 2.11 -11.09
C ILE A 57 13.05 1.82 -9.78
N THR A 58 12.31 2.81 -9.30
CA THR A 58 11.46 2.70 -8.11
C THR A 58 10.04 3.09 -8.47
N GLU A 59 9.07 2.22 -8.18
CA GLU A 59 7.64 2.54 -8.25
C GLU A 59 7.03 2.44 -6.86
N VAL A 60 6.06 3.31 -6.59
CA VAL A 60 5.36 3.38 -5.31
C VAL A 60 3.86 3.38 -5.52
N ARG A 61 3.15 2.53 -4.77
CA ARG A 61 1.69 2.58 -4.65
C ARG A 61 1.29 2.66 -3.19
N SER A 62 0.23 3.41 -2.92
CA SER A 62 -0.29 3.61 -1.57
C SER A 62 -1.76 3.22 -1.54
N GLY A 63 -2.16 2.50 -0.49
CA GLY A 63 -3.54 2.15 -0.21
C GLY A 63 -3.93 2.49 1.23
N LEU A 64 -5.21 2.43 1.53
CA LEU A 64 -5.67 2.38 2.92
C LEU A 64 -5.55 0.96 3.45
N ARG A 65 -5.27 0.82 4.75
CA ARG A 65 -5.26 -0.47 5.41
C ARG A 65 -6.64 -1.14 5.27
N LYS A 66 -6.65 -2.41 4.83
CA LYS A 66 -7.91 -3.13 4.56
C LYS A 66 -8.50 -3.77 5.83
N SER A 67 -7.68 -4.12 6.84
CA SER A 67 -8.17 -4.74 8.09
C SER A 67 -7.50 -4.19 9.36
N PRO A 68 -8.15 -3.29 10.12
CA PRO A 68 -7.54 -2.65 11.29
C PRO A 68 -7.31 -3.57 12.50
N PHE A 69 -8.06 -4.69 12.60
CA PHE A 69 -8.00 -5.61 13.74
C PHE A 69 -7.07 -6.82 13.53
N THR A 70 -6.50 -6.97 12.33
CA THR A 70 -5.50 -8.00 12.03
C THR A 70 -4.11 -7.38 12.15
N SER A 71 -3.07 -8.12 12.51
CA SER A 71 -1.70 -7.59 12.47
C SER A 71 -1.25 -7.38 11.02
N PHE A 72 -0.48 -6.34 10.73
CA PHE A 72 -0.05 -6.00 9.38
C PHE A 72 0.70 -7.14 8.68
N ARG A 73 1.61 -7.83 9.39
CA ARG A 73 2.29 -9.03 8.86
C ARG A 73 1.35 -10.14 8.42
N ASN A 74 0.26 -10.36 9.15
CA ASN A 74 -0.73 -11.37 8.78
C ASN A 74 -1.55 -10.91 7.57
N GLU A 75 -1.89 -9.62 7.45
CA GLU A 75 -2.53 -9.11 6.24
C GLU A 75 -1.64 -9.32 5.00
N LEU A 76 -0.34 -9.04 5.11
CA LEU A 76 0.63 -9.34 4.07
C LEU A 76 0.70 -10.84 3.77
N HIS A 77 0.72 -11.69 4.82
CA HIS A 77 0.78 -13.14 4.67
C HIS A 77 -0.48 -13.74 4.00
N TYR A 78 -1.64 -13.15 4.24
CA TYR A 78 -2.91 -13.59 3.65
C TYR A 78 -3.14 -13.08 2.21
N GLY A 79 -2.15 -12.38 1.62
CA GLY A 79 -2.23 -11.92 0.23
C GLY A 79 -3.25 -10.80 0.01
N VAL A 80 -3.61 -10.06 1.07
CA VAL A 80 -4.62 -8.98 1.02
C VAL A 80 -4.24 -7.85 0.06
N TYR A 81 -2.96 -7.76 -0.28
CA TYR A 81 -2.35 -6.72 -1.09
C TYR A 81 -1.64 -7.25 -2.35
N ASP A 82 -1.86 -8.52 -2.72
CA ASP A 82 -1.21 -9.13 -3.87
C ASP A 82 -1.56 -8.37 -5.16
N ASP A 83 -2.81 -7.89 -5.27
CA ASP A 83 -3.28 -7.01 -6.33
C ASP A 83 -2.38 -5.77 -6.50
N VAL A 84 -2.13 -5.05 -5.41
CA VAL A 84 -1.31 -3.84 -5.42
C VAL A 84 0.16 -4.16 -5.69
N VAL A 85 0.68 -5.25 -5.10
CA VAL A 85 2.07 -5.67 -5.29
C VAL A 85 2.35 -6.05 -6.74
N ASP A 86 1.45 -6.81 -7.37
CA ASP A 86 1.56 -7.18 -8.78
C ASP A 86 1.54 -5.95 -9.68
N GLU A 87 0.65 -4.99 -9.43
CA GLU A 87 0.61 -3.72 -10.18
C GLU A 87 1.93 -2.94 -10.11
N VAL A 88 2.55 -2.85 -8.92
CA VAL A 88 3.82 -2.11 -8.73
C VAL A 88 4.95 -2.82 -9.47
N ILE A 89 5.01 -4.16 -9.37
CA ILE A 89 6.02 -4.97 -10.04
C ILE A 89 5.86 -4.85 -11.56
N GLU A 90 4.66 -5.02 -12.09
CA GLU A 90 4.38 -4.92 -13.52
C GLU A 90 4.74 -3.54 -14.08
N ALA A 91 4.47 -2.46 -13.34
CA ALA A 91 4.85 -1.12 -13.74
C ALA A 91 6.38 -0.99 -13.90
N VAL A 92 7.17 -1.51 -12.96
CA VAL A 92 8.64 -1.49 -13.05
C VAL A 92 9.15 -2.37 -14.18
N GLU A 93 8.66 -3.60 -14.30
CA GLU A 93 9.07 -4.52 -15.36
C GLU A 93 8.76 -3.96 -16.76
N LYS A 94 7.63 -3.26 -16.90
CA LYS A 94 7.27 -2.57 -18.15
C LYS A 94 8.27 -1.47 -18.50
N ILE A 95 8.77 -0.72 -17.51
CA ILE A 95 9.79 0.31 -17.74
C ILE A 95 11.13 -0.34 -18.12
N ILE A 96 11.53 -1.40 -17.40
CA ILE A 96 12.78 -2.14 -17.70
C ILE A 96 12.73 -2.74 -19.11
N GLY A 97 11.60 -3.32 -19.50
CA GLY A 97 11.41 -3.89 -20.84
C GLY A 97 11.23 -2.85 -21.94
N SER A 98 11.02 -1.57 -21.59
CA SER A 98 10.85 -0.49 -22.56
C SER A 98 12.21 0.03 -23.01
N GLN A 99 12.52 -0.11 -24.30
CA GLN A 99 13.69 0.53 -24.89
C GLN A 99 13.37 1.95 -25.35
N SER A 100 14.27 2.88 -25.08
CA SER A 100 14.15 4.26 -25.57
C SER A 100 14.37 4.29 -27.08
N LYS A 101 13.51 5.02 -27.80
CA LYS A 101 13.68 5.25 -29.25
C LYS A 101 14.89 6.14 -29.57
N TYR A 102 15.35 6.94 -28.61
CA TYR A 102 16.36 7.98 -28.81
C TYR A 102 17.68 7.70 -28.10
N PHE A 103 17.66 6.87 -27.05
CA PHE A 103 18.79 6.67 -26.16
C PHE A 103 19.08 5.18 -26.03
N ASN A 104 19.97 4.66 -26.88
CA ASN A 104 20.42 3.28 -26.86
C ASN A 104 21.83 3.22 -26.30
N PHE A 105 21.94 3.21 -24.97
CA PHE A 105 23.22 3.09 -24.27
C PHE A 105 23.83 1.67 -24.32
N ALA A 106 23.22 0.75 -25.08
CA ALA A 106 23.66 -0.64 -25.24
C ALA A 106 24.86 -0.81 -26.19
N ALA A 107 25.37 0.27 -26.80
CA ALA A 107 26.48 0.23 -27.76
C ALA A 107 27.83 0.74 -27.21
N ASP A 108 27.88 1.28 -25.99
CA ASP A 108 29.09 1.95 -25.46
C ASP A 108 29.86 1.11 -24.42
N ALA A 109 29.81 -0.22 -24.53
CA ALA A 109 30.64 -1.13 -23.75
C ALA A 109 31.34 -2.13 -24.69
N GLU A 110 32.35 -1.64 -25.41
CA GLU A 110 33.51 -2.45 -25.83
C GLU A 110 34.39 -2.80 -24.61
#